data_AF-A0A2W4TEX7-F1
#
_entry.id   AF-A0A2W4TEX7-F1
#
_cell.length_a   1.000
_cell.length_b   1.000
_cell.length_c   1.000
_cell.angle_alpha   90.00
_cell.angle_beta   90.00
_cell.angle_gamma   90.00
#
_symmetry.space_group_name_H-M   'P 1'
#
loop_
_entity.id
_entity.type
_entity.pdbx_description
1 polymer ?
#
loop_
_entity_poly.entity_id
_entity_poly.type
_entity_poly.pdbx_seq_one_letter_code
_entity_poly.pdbx_strand_id
1 'polypeptide(L)'
;EGLRGISFGNFLIKQVVEELAREQPSLKTFVTLSPVPMFARWLDKELIRNETGLITPELREALQVLGDPGWVEDAEQVKLLETPLTVLAAHYLVNAKTGEGRPVDPVARFHLGNGARLERINWLGDTSPKGLRESHSIMVNYRYDLKEFERNHEAYANEGVVALSRSVRNLLKIVPKVKVARPEPRQLPPPDSTAGSEPEIVEIIEPADR
;
A
#
# COMPACT_ATOMS: atom_id res chain seq x y z
N GLU A 1 19.46 -13.75 -22.71
CA GLU A 1 19.03 -12.40 -23.17
C GLU A 1 18.35 -12.36 -24.54
N GLY A 2 18.40 -13.42 -25.38
CA GLY A 2 17.98 -13.37 -26.79
C GLY A 2 16.47 -13.27 -27.13
N LEU A 3 15.57 -13.16 -26.16
CA LEU A 3 14.11 -13.02 -26.40
C LEU A 3 13.50 -11.76 -25.74
N ARG A 4 14.34 -10.90 -25.15
CA ARG A 4 13.88 -9.73 -24.40
C ARG A 4 13.29 -8.71 -25.39
N GLY A 5 11.96 -8.70 -25.51
CA GLY A 5 11.20 -7.81 -26.41
C GLY A 5 10.48 -8.52 -27.57
N ILE A 6 10.66 -9.83 -27.74
CA ILE A 6 9.86 -10.61 -28.70
C ILE A 6 8.54 -10.96 -28.02
N SER A 7 7.46 -10.28 -28.43
CA SER A 7 6.10 -10.61 -27.98
C SER A 7 5.67 -11.92 -28.63
N PHE A 8 5.53 -12.99 -27.84
CA PHE A 8 4.92 -14.26 -28.28
C PHE A 8 3.39 -14.16 -28.44
N GLY A 9 2.86 -12.94 -28.61
CA GLY A 9 1.44 -12.65 -28.70
C GLY A 9 0.79 -12.45 -27.34
N ASN A 10 -0.23 -11.59 -27.31
CA ASN A 10 -1.04 -11.26 -26.12
C ASN A 10 -2.06 -12.36 -25.76
N PHE A 11 -1.83 -13.59 -26.19
CA PHE A 11 -2.77 -14.72 -26.07
C PHE A 11 -2.13 -15.98 -25.48
N LEU A 12 -0.87 -15.91 -25.04
CA LEU A 12 -0.17 -17.06 -24.46
C LEU A 12 -0.98 -17.65 -23.29
N ILE A 13 -1.45 -16.80 -22.38
CA ILE A 13 -2.20 -17.28 -21.22
C ILE A 13 -3.61 -17.73 -21.60
N LYS A 14 -4.20 -17.15 -22.66
CA LYS A 14 -5.51 -17.59 -23.15
C LYS A 14 -5.48 -19.06 -23.54
N GLN A 15 -4.49 -19.43 -24.36
CA GLN A 15 -4.32 -20.81 -24.83
C GLN A 15 -4.13 -21.78 -23.67
N VAL A 16 -3.31 -21.41 -22.68
CA VAL A 16 -3.11 -22.22 -21.46
C VAL A 16 -4.42 -22.39 -20.69
N VAL A 17 -5.19 -21.31 -20.50
CA VAL A 17 -6.47 -21.37 -19.77
C VAL A 17 -7.51 -22.19 -20.53
N GLU A 18 -7.59 -22.07 -21.86
CA GLU A 18 -8.49 -22.85 -22.71
C GLU A 18 -8.14 -24.35 -22.69
N GLU A 19 -6.85 -24.70 -22.74
CA GLU A 19 -6.41 -26.09 -22.67
C GLU A 19 -6.73 -26.70 -21.31
N LEU A 20 -6.39 -26.00 -20.21
CA LEU A 20 -6.70 -26.46 -18.86
C LEU A 20 -8.21 -26.61 -18.63
N ALA A 21 -9.04 -25.71 -19.18
CA ALA A 21 -10.49 -25.81 -19.08
C ALA A 21 -11.06 -27.01 -19.86
N ARG A 22 -10.39 -27.42 -20.95
CA ARG A 22 -10.74 -28.61 -21.74
C ARG A 22 -10.32 -29.89 -21.03
N GLU A 23 -9.09 -29.95 -20.53
CA GLU A 23 -8.53 -31.12 -19.83
C GLU A 23 -9.19 -31.36 -18.47
N GLN A 24 -9.51 -30.28 -17.74
CA GLN A 24 -10.16 -30.34 -16.43
C GLN A 24 -11.39 -29.43 -16.39
N PRO A 25 -12.56 -29.89 -16.88
CA PRO A 25 -13.78 -29.08 -16.94
C PRO A 25 -14.28 -28.61 -15.58
N SER A 26 -13.86 -29.24 -14.48
CA SER A 26 -14.19 -28.81 -13.12
C SER A 26 -13.43 -27.54 -12.67
N LEU A 27 -12.32 -27.20 -13.34
CA LEU A 27 -11.54 -26.00 -13.04
C LEU A 27 -12.23 -24.76 -13.62
N LYS A 28 -12.79 -23.93 -12.73
CA LYS A 28 -13.58 -22.74 -13.12
C LYS A 28 -12.87 -21.40 -12.87
N THR A 29 -11.76 -21.41 -12.14
CA THR A 29 -11.06 -20.19 -11.72
C THR A 29 -9.59 -20.30 -12.04
N PHE A 30 -9.09 -19.31 -12.79
CA PHE A 30 -7.71 -19.21 -13.22
C PHE A 30 -7.15 -17.90 -12.67
N VAL A 31 -6.20 -18.01 -11.74
CA VAL A 31 -5.58 -16.87 -11.06
C VAL A 31 -4.09 -17.06 -10.97
N THR A 32 -3.35 -15.95 -10.96
CA THR A 32 -1.90 -15.94 -10.71
C THR A 32 -1.63 -15.44 -9.30
N LEU A 33 -0.42 -15.69 -8.78
CA LEU A 33 0.16 -14.95 -7.67
C LEU A 33 1.43 -14.29 -8.19
N SER A 34 1.37 -12.99 -8.46
CA SER A 34 2.36 -12.26 -9.24
C SER A 34 3.11 -11.23 -8.38
N PRO A 35 4.43 -11.05 -8.58
CA PRO A 35 5.19 -10.02 -7.90
C PRO A 35 4.86 -8.62 -8.45
N VAL A 36 5.24 -7.59 -7.70
CA VAL A 36 5.09 -6.17 -8.08
C VAL A 36 6.46 -5.48 -8.06
N PRO A 37 7.38 -5.86 -8.95
CA PRO A 37 8.82 -5.67 -8.77
C PRO A 37 9.30 -4.22 -8.70
N MET A 38 8.45 -3.28 -9.11
CA MET A 38 8.79 -1.86 -9.25
C MET A 38 8.04 -0.97 -8.26
N PHE A 39 7.28 -1.55 -7.32
CA PHE A 39 6.46 -0.80 -6.39
C PHE A 39 7.28 -0.03 -5.35
N ALA A 40 8.26 -0.65 -4.70
CA ALA A 40 9.10 0.04 -3.70
C ALA A 40 9.79 1.27 -4.31
N ARG A 41 10.39 1.10 -5.49
CA ARG A 41 11.03 2.21 -6.23
C ARG A 41 10.05 3.31 -6.64
N TRP A 42 8.80 2.96 -6.97
CA TRP A 42 7.78 3.95 -7.24
C TRP A 42 7.40 4.69 -5.96
N LEU A 43 7.23 3.98 -4.85
CA LEU A 43 6.91 4.56 -3.55
C LEU A 43 8.00 5.51 -3.06
N ASP A 44 9.29 5.19 -3.25
CA ASP A 44 10.40 6.10 -2.92
C ASP A 44 10.28 7.46 -3.64
N LYS A 45 9.92 7.42 -4.93
CA LYS A 45 9.70 8.64 -5.72
C LYS A 45 8.45 9.38 -5.26
N GLU A 46 7.40 8.65 -4.94
CA GLU A 46 6.14 9.20 -4.47
C GLU A 46 6.28 9.84 -3.10
N LEU A 47 7.11 9.28 -2.22
CA LEU A 47 7.52 9.95 -0.99
C LEU A 47 8.20 11.27 -1.32
N ILE A 48 9.14 11.35 -2.26
CA ILE A 48 9.84 12.61 -2.54
C ILE A 48 8.93 13.65 -3.22
N ARG A 49 8.15 13.24 -4.21
CA ARG A 49 7.46 14.15 -5.13
C ARG A 49 5.98 14.32 -4.85
N ASN A 50 5.36 13.32 -4.21
CA ASN A 50 3.93 13.26 -3.92
C ASN A 50 3.05 13.60 -5.13
N GLU A 51 3.37 13.02 -6.30
CA GLU A 51 2.69 13.33 -7.57
C GLU A 51 1.20 12.95 -7.54
N THR A 52 0.83 11.93 -6.75
CA THR A 52 -0.56 11.50 -6.54
C THR A 52 -1.31 12.33 -5.49
N GLY A 53 -0.59 13.08 -4.65
CA GLY A 53 -1.15 13.79 -3.51
C GLY A 53 -1.63 12.89 -2.35
N LEU A 54 -1.38 11.58 -2.41
CA LEU A 54 -1.83 10.62 -1.39
C LEU A 54 -0.94 10.60 -0.14
N ILE A 55 0.30 11.08 -0.23
CA ILE A 55 1.26 11.05 0.88
C ILE A 55 1.05 12.29 1.77
N THR A 56 0.28 12.12 2.85
CA THR A 56 0.19 13.13 3.92
C THR A 56 1.46 13.14 4.78
N PRO A 57 1.70 14.19 5.59
CA PRO A 57 2.82 14.22 6.52
C PRO A 57 2.84 13.04 7.50
N GLU A 58 1.67 12.67 8.05
CA GLU A 58 1.54 11.56 9.00
C GLU A 58 1.80 10.20 8.33
N LEU A 59 1.32 10.04 7.09
CA LEU A 59 1.59 8.83 6.32
C LEU A 59 3.07 8.71 5.97
N ARG A 60 3.71 9.82 5.58
CA ARG A 60 5.15 9.87 5.32
C ARG A 60 5.97 9.44 6.53
N GLU A 61 5.61 9.92 7.72
CA GLU A 61 6.28 9.53 8.97
C GLU A 61 6.14 8.03 9.22
N ALA A 62 4.92 7.49 9.12
CA ALA A 62 4.70 6.05 9.33
C ALA A 62 5.43 5.16 8.31
N LEU A 63 5.57 5.60 7.06
CA LEU A 63 6.26 4.84 6.02
C LEU A 63 7.79 4.79 6.21
N GLN A 64 8.38 5.58 7.11
CA GLN A 64 9.83 5.56 7.35
C GLN A 64 10.34 4.19 7.83
N VAL A 65 9.49 3.43 8.55
CA VAL A 65 9.86 2.09 9.06
C VAL A 65 10.16 1.09 7.94
N LEU A 66 9.70 1.35 6.71
CA LEU A 66 9.98 0.51 5.54
C LEU A 66 11.46 0.47 5.15
N GLY A 67 12.27 1.41 5.66
CA GLY A 67 13.72 1.41 5.49
C GLY A 67 14.42 0.24 6.20
N ASP A 68 13.78 -0.36 7.21
CA ASP A 68 14.27 -1.54 7.90
C ASP A 68 13.34 -2.74 7.64
N PRO A 69 13.75 -3.77 6.87
CA PRO A 69 12.94 -4.95 6.61
C PRO A 69 12.39 -5.66 7.86
N GLY A 70 12.98 -5.43 9.04
CA GLY A 70 12.51 -5.96 10.32
C GLY A 70 11.11 -5.49 10.74
N TRP A 71 10.54 -4.46 10.09
CA TRP A 71 9.15 -4.03 10.36
C TRP A 71 8.13 -5.16 10.19
N VAL A 72 8.43 -6.16 9.35
CA VAL A 72 7.54 -7.31 9.11
C VAL A 72 7.40 -8.23 10.32
N GLU A 73 8.33 -8.15 11.27
CA GLU A 73 8.31 -8.92 12.51
C GLU A 73 7.58 -8.20 13.65
N ASP A 74 7.32 -6.90 13.51
CA ASP A 74 6.57 -6.09 14.46
C ASP A 74 5.08 -6.08 14.11
N ALA A 75 4.26 -6.74 14.93
CA ALA A 75 2.83 -6.87 14.72
C ALA A 75 2.08 -5.52 14.68
N GLU A 76 2.54 -4.51 15.43
CA GLU A 76 1.93 -3.19 15.41
C GLU A 76 2.26 -2.46 14.11
N GLN A 77 3.50 -2.56 13.62
CA GLN A 77 3.89 -1.99 12.32
C GLN A 77 3.17 -2.67 11.16
N VAL A 78 3.12 -4.01 11.16
CA VAL A 78 2.39 -4.78 10.15
C VAL A 78 0.93 -4.33 10.05
N LYS A 79 0.26 -4.19 11.20
CA LYS A 79 -1.13 -3.73 11.26
C LYS A 79 -1.30 -2.28 10.83
N LEU A 80 -0.36 -1.41 11.22
CA LEU A 80 -0.39 0.02 10.88
C LEU A 80 -0.26 0.24 9.36
N LEU A 81 0.57 -0.56 8.70
CA LEU A 81 0.96 -0.40 7.30
C LEU A 81 0.08 -1.12 6.29
N GLU A 82 -0.73 -2.10 6.71
CA GLU A 82 -1.57 -2.90 5.81
C GLU A 82 -2.46 -2.03 4.90
N THR A 83 -3.27 -1.16 5.48
CA THR A 83 -4.19 -0.31 4.70
C THR A 83 -3.41 0.70 3.84
N PRO A 84 -2.45 1.46 4.38
CA PRO A 84 -1.64 2.37 3.56
C PRO A 84 -0.99 1.70 2.35
N LEU A 85 -0.28 0.57 2.55
CA LEU A 85 0.46 -0.07 1.46
C LEU A 85 -0.46 -0.74 0.44
N THR A 86 -1.57 -1.35 0.86
CA THR A 86 -2.53 -1.94 -0.09
C THR A 86 -3.23 -0.87 -0.95
N VAL A 87 -3.56 0.29 -0.36
CA VAL A 87 -4.13 1.43 -1.11
C VAL A 87 -3.11 2.02 -2.07
N LEU A 88 -1.89 2.29 -1.62
CA LEU A 88 -0.82 2.81 -2.48
C LEU A 88 -0.48 1.84 -3.62
N ALA A 89 -0.44 0.54 -3.36
CA ALA A 89 -0.25 -0.48 -4.39
C ALA A 89 -1.41 -0.48 -5.43
N ALA A 90 -2.65 -0.25 -5.00
CA ALA A 90 -3.78 -0.12 -5.93
C ALA A 90 -3.61 1.10 -6.84
N HIS A 91 -3.26 2.27 -6.27
CA HIS A 91 -3.01 3.47 -7.06
C HIS A 91 -1.82 3.29 -8.01
N TYR A 92 -0.76 2.64 -7.55
CA TYR A 92 0.39 2.30 -8.38
C TYR A 92 0.01 1.45 -9.61
N LEU A 93 -0.68 0.32 -9.39
CA LEU A 93 -1.00 -0.62 -10.46
C LEU A 93 -2.00 -0.06 -11.48
N VAL A 94 -2.86 0.86 -11.04
CA VAL A 94 -3.96 1.38 -11.86
C VAL A 94 -3.61 2.72 -12.50
N ASN A 95 -3.08 3.66 -11.71
CA ASN A 95 -2.95 5.07 -12.10
C ASN A 95 -1.52 5.47 -12.45
N ALA A 96 -0.49 4.78 -11.96
CA ALA A 96 0.88 5.09 -12.35
C ALA A 96 1.12 4.60 -13.79
N LYS A 97 1.20 5.54 -14.73
CA LYS A 97 1.38 5.28 -16.17
C LYS A 97 2.73 5.77 -16.68
N THR A 98 3.25 5.12 -17.72
CA THR A 98 4.35 5.63 -18.54
C THR A 98 3.89 6.81 -19.39
N GLY A 99 4.82 7.49 -20.07
CA GLY A 99 4.46 8.54 -21.03
C GLY A 99 3.57 8.07 -22.20
N GLU A 100 3.49 6.76 -22.42
CA GLU A 100 2.62 6.11 -23.42
C GLU A 100 1.24 5.72 -22.85
N GLY A 101 0.91 6.10 -21.61
CA GLY A 101 -0.37 5.79 -20.97
C GLY A 101 -0.51 4.35 -20.45
N ARG A 102 0.56 3.54 -20.48
CA ARG A 102 0.55 2.14 -20.01
C ARG A 102 0.94 2.04 -18.54
N PRO A 103 0.41 1.07 -17.75
CA PRO A 103 0.90 0.83 -16.39
C PRO A 103 2.43 0.76 -16.32
N VAL A 104 3.04 1.41 -15.33
CA VAL A 104 4.50 1.41 -15.19
C VAL A 104 5.05 0.03 -14.80
N ASP A 105 4.25 -0.78 -14.11
CA ASP A 105 4.66 -2.12 -13.69
C ASP A 105 4.70 -3.09 -14.88
N PRO A 106 5.85 -3.74 -15.16
CA PRO A 106 5.98 -4.64 -16.30
C PRO A 106 5.14 -5.91 -16.17
N VAL A 107 4.93 -6.42 -14.95
CA VAL A 107 4.16 -7.64 -14.69
C VAL A 107 2.67 -7.36 -14.88
N ALA A 108 2.20 -6.19 -14.43
CA ALA A 108 0.85 -5.70 -14.71
C ALA A 108 0.62 -5.59 -16.22
N ARG A 109 1.53 -4.96 -16.96
CA ARG A 109 1.41 -4.85 -18.42
C ARG A 109 1.30 -6.21 -19.09
N PHE A 110 2.06 -7.20 -18.64
CA PHE A 110 2.00 -8.56 -19.16
C PHE A 110 0.63 -9.21 -18.94
N HIS A 111 0.12 -9.21 -17.70
CA HIS A 111 -1.14 -9.89 -17.39
C HIS A 111 -2.35 -9.17 -18.00
N LEU A 112 -2.40 -7.84 -17.93
CA LEU A 112 -3.45 -7.02 -18.53
C LEU A 112 -3.42 -7.12 -20.06
N GLY A 113 -2.21 -7.16 -20.64
CA GLY A 113 -2.01 -7.45 -22.06
C GLY A 113 -2.60 -8.80 -22.46
N ASN A 114 -2.54 -9.79 -21.57
CA ASN A 114 -3.19 -11.09 -21.76
C ASN A 114 -4.65 -11.12 -21.24
N GLY A 115 -5.38 -10.00 -21.23
CA GLY A 115 -6.81 -9.97 -20.93
C GLY A 115 -7.19 -10.27 -19.48
N ALA A 116 -6.23 -10.31 -18.56
CA ALA A 116 -6.51 -10.54 -17.15
C ALA A 116 -7.15 -9.31 -16.49
N ARG A 117 -7.84 -9.57 -15.38
CA ARG A 117 -8.33 -8.55 -14.44
C ARG A 117 -7.42 -8.49 -13.22
N LEU A 118 -7.10 -7.30 -12.73
CA LEU A 118 -6.48 -7.15 -11.41
C LEU A 118 -7.50 -7.52 -10.34
N GLU A 119 -7.30 -8.68 -9.71
CA GLU A 119 -8.31 -9.33 -8.89
C GLU A 119 -8.18 -8.97 -7.41
N ARG A 120 -6.96 -9.00 -6.89
CA ARG A 120 -6.69 -8.81 -5.45
C ARG A 120 -5.27 -8.29 -5.24
N ILE A 121 -5.13 -7.45 -4.23
CA ILE A 121 -3.83 -7.07 -3.65
C ILE A 121 -3.63 -7.90 -2.40
N ASN A 122 -2.50 -8.59 -2.32
CA ASN A 122 -2.14 -9.50 -1.25
C ASN A 122 -1.12 -8.83 -0.36
N TRP A 123 -1.56 -8.43 0.83
CA TRP A 123 -0.70 -7.98 1.92
C TRP A 123 0.14 -9.15 2.42
N LEU A 124 1.44 -8.90 2.66
CA LEU A 124 2.42 -9.93 3.06
C LEU A 124 2.43 -11.18 2.15
N GLY A 125 2.26 -10.99 0.84
CA GLY A 125 2.29 -12.07 -0.13
C GLY A 125 3.68 -12.69 -0.35
N ASP A 126 4.75 -11.91 -0.16
CA ASP A 126 6.13 -12.38 -0.23
C ASP A 126 7.00 -11.69 0.84
N THR A 127 7.22 -12.36 1.96
CA THR A 127 8.09 -11.88 3.06
C THR A 127 9.56 -12.27 2.87
N SER A 128 9.93 -12.83 1.72
CA SER A 128 11.34 -13.05 1.42
C SER A 128 12.10 -11.72 1.35
N PRO A 129 13.44 -11.74 1.52
CA PRO A 129 14.25 -10.53 1.34
C PRO A 129 14.04 -9.87 -0.02
N LYS A 130 13.69 -10.62 -1.07
CA LYS A 130 13.38 -10.08 -2.39
C LYS A 130 12.04 -9.33 -2.39
N GLY A 131 10.98 -9.97 -1.91
CA GLY A 131 9.64 -9.36 -1.85
C GLY A 131 9.61 -8.09 -1.00
N LEU A 132 10.31 -8.09 0.13
CA LEU A 132 10.47 -6.90 0.97
C LEU A 132 11.16 -5.75 0.22
N ARG A 133 12.25 -6.03 -0.51
CA ARG A 133 12.99 -5.02 -1.28
C ARG A 133 12.24 -4.49 -2.50
N GLU A 134 11.52 -5.36 -3.21
CA GLU A 134 10.89 -4.99 -4.49
C GLU A 134 9.53 -4.33 -4.31
N SER A 135 8.76 -4.76 -3.31
CA SER A 135 7.35 -4.38 -3.18
C SER A 135 6.83 -4.26 -1.75
N HIS A 136 7.71 -4.22 -0.74
CA HIS A 136 7.31 -4.24 0.68
C HIS A 136 6.31 -5.37 0.97
N SER A 137 6.61 -6.56 0.41
CA SER A 137 5.81 -7.78 0.52
C SER A 137 4.44 -7.75 -0.14
N ILE A 138 4.15 -6.78 -1.01
CA ILE A 138 2.95 -6.80 -1.83
C ILE A 138 3.11 -7.80 -2.98
N MET A 139 2.13 -8.71 -3.09
CA MET A 139 1.88 -9.48 -4.31
C MET A 139 0.45 -9.20 -4.80
N VAL A 140 0.12 -9.67 -6.00
CA VAL A 140 -1.24 -9.51 -6.54
C VAL A 140 -1.74 -10.77 -7.21
N ASN A 141 -3.06 -10.93 -7.25
CA ASN A 141 -3.68 -11.90 -8.13
C ASN A 141 -4.20 -11.21 -9.39
N TYR A 142 -3.86 -11.77 -10.55
CA TYR A 142 -4.56 -11.50 -11.80
C TYR A 142 -5.50 -12.67 -12.09
N ARG A 143 -6.76 -12.38 -12.39
CA ARG A 143 -7.76 -13.39 -12.74
C ARG A 143 -7.99 -13.40 -14.24
N TYR A 144 -7.98 -14.60 -14.81
CA TYR A 144 -8.33 -14.86 -16.20
C TYR A 144 -9.73 -15.44 -16.27
N ASP A 145 -10.62 -14.73 -16.94
CA ASP A 145 -11.99 -15.16 -17.21
C ASP A 145 -12.19 -15.28 -18.71
N LEU A 146 -12.42 -16.50 -19.21
CA LEU A 146 -12.60 -16.76 -20.63
C LEU A 146 -13.76 -15.95 -21.24
N LYS A 147 -14.76 -15.54 -20.44
CA LYS A 147 -15.89 -14.74 -20.92
C LYS A 147 -15.57 -13.25 -21.03
N GLU A 148 -14.58 -12.77 -20.28
CA GLU A 148 -14.20 -11.35 -20.25
C GLU A 148 -12.86 -11.10 -20.96
N PHE A 149 -12.16 -12.15 -21.40
CA PHE A 149 -10.79 -12.11 -21.92
C PHE A 149 -10.65 -11.09 -23.05
N GLU A 150 -11.41 -11.26 -24.15
CA GLU A 150 -11.31 -10.44 -25.35
C GLU A 150 -11.64 -8.98 -25.03
N ARG A 151 -12.73 -8.76 -24.30
CA ARG A 151 -13.15 -7.41 -23.87
C ARG A 151 -12.06 -6.72 -23.05
N ASN A 152 -11.48 -7.42 -22.08
CA ASN A 152 -10.42 -6.85 -21.23
C ASN A 152 -9.15 -6.60 -22.05
N HIS A 153 -8.79 -7.52 -22.93
CA HIS A 153 -7.63 -7.40 -23.82
C HIS A 153 -7.77 -6.17 -24.73
N GLU A 154 -8.92 -6.01 -25.40
CA GLU A 154 -9.19 -4.90 -26.32
C GLU A 154 -9.23 -3.56 -25.59
N ALA A 155 -9.94 -3.47 -24.47
CA ALA A 155 -10.01 -2.25 -23.66
C ALA A 155 -8.61 -1.83 -23.16
N TYR A 156 -7.79 -2.80 -22.75
CA TYR A 156 -6.42 -2.50 -22.38
C TYR A 156 -5.57 -2.11 -23.59
N ALA A 157 -5.63 -2.87 -24.69
CA ALA A 157 -4.81 -2.63 -25.89
C ALA A 157 -5.10 -1.27 -26.54
N ASN A 158 -6.36 -0.86 -26.62
CA ASN A 158 -6.77 0.35 -27.33
C ASN A 158 -6.82 1.59 -26.43
N GLU A 159 -7.29 1.43 -25.18
CA GLU A 159 -7.61 2.57 -24.30
C GLU A 159 -6.72 2.61 -23.03
N GLY A 160 -5.88 1.59 -22.80
CA GLY A 160 -5.08 1.48 -21.58
C GLY A 160 -5.90 1.21 -20.31
N VAL A 161 -7.17 0.84 -20.48
CA VAL A 161 -8.10 0.58 -19.38
C VAL A 161 -7.68 -0.68 -18.63
N VAL A 162 -7.53 -0.55 -17.31
CA VAL A 162 -7.21 -1.66 -16.42
C VAL A 162 -8.51 -2.29 -15.95
N ALA A 163 -8.74 -3.56 -16.27
CA ALA A 163 -9.86 -4.31 -15.71
C ALA A 163 -9.62 -4.54 -14.20
N LEU A 164 -10.60 -4.18 -13.36
CA LEU A 164 -10.50 -4.26 -11.90
C LEU A 164 -11.64 -5.06 -11.30
N SER A 165 -11.34 -5.87 -10.28
CA SER A 165 -12.37 -6.42 -9.39
C SER A 165 -13.01 -5.31 -8.54
N ARG A 166 -14.14 -5.64 -7.89
CA ARG A 166 -14.82 -4.70 -6.99
C ARG A 166 -13.96 -4.34 -5.78
N SER A 167 -13.21 -5.30 -5.23
CA SER A 167 -12.34 -5.06 -4.06
C SER A 167 -11.24 -4.07 -4.38
N VAL A 168 -10.55 -4.23 -5.52
CA VAL A 168 -9.50 -3.30 -5.95
C VAL A 168 -10.08 -1.93 -6.26
N ARG A 169 -11.25 -1.87 -6.92
CA ARG A 169 -11.94 -0.60 -7.19
C ARG A 169 -12.35 0.14 -5.90
N ASN A 170 -12.63 -0.58 -4.81
CA ASN A 170 -12.91 0.02 -3.52
C ASN A 170 -11.67 0.61 -2.86
N LEU A 171 -10.49 -0.02 -3.01
CA LEU A 171 -9.22 0.53 -2.49
C LEU A 171 -8.91 1.91 -3.07
N LEU A 172 -9.19 2.13 -4.36
CA LEU A 172 -8.97 3.42 -5.05
C LEU A 172 -9.85 4.58 -4.52
N LYS A 173 -10.84 4.29 -3.67
CA LYS A 173 -11.70 5.30 -3.04
C LYS A 173 -11.22 5.68 -1.64
N ILE A 174 -10.21 4.98 -1.11
CA ILE A 174 -9.69 5.18 0.23
C ILE A 174 -8.56 6.20 0.16
N VAL A 175 -8.62 7.21 1.03
CA VAL A 175 -7.45 8.05 1.31
C VAL A 175 -6.61 7.30 2.35
N PRO A 176 -5.36 6.92 2.06
CA PRO A 176 -4.54 6.17 3.00
C PRO A 176 -4.26 7.07 4.22
N LYS A 177 -4.75 6.66 5.38
CA LYS A 177 -4.54 7.35 6.65
C LYS A 177 -3.91 6.40 7.64
N VAL A 178 -2.98 6.94 8.42
CA VAL A 178 -2.39 6.24 9.56
C VAL A 178 -3.20 6.64 10.79
N LYS A 179 -3.74 5.66 11.51
CA LYS A 179 -4.33 5.92 12.83
C LYS A 179 -3.19 6.04 13.83
N VAL A 180 -2.63 7.24 13.97
CA VAL A 180 -1.67 7.51 15.04
C VAL A 180 -2.44 7.40 16.36
N ALA A 181 -2.02 6.50 17.24
CA ALA A 181 -2.48 6.52 18.62
C ALA A 181 -2.02 7.84 19.23
N ARG A 182 -2.94 8.77 19.47
CA ARG A 182 -2.63 10.00 20.19
C ARG A 182 -2.12 9.56 21.57
N PRO A 183 -0.92 9.98 22.03
CA PRO A 183 -0.52 9.70 23.40
C PRO A 183 -1.62 10.27 24.31
N GLU A 184 -2.14 9.45 25.23
CA GLU A 184 -3.04 9.98 26.25
C GLU A 184 -2.31 11.15 26.95
N PRO A 185 -2.99 12.29 27.17
CA PRO A 185 -2.37 13.38 27.91
C PRO A 185 -1.93 12.81 29.26
N ARG A 186 -0.62 12.85 29.54
CA ARG A 186 -0.07 12.50 30.85
C ARG A 186 -0.90 13.25 31.89
N GLN A 187 -1.66 12.52 32.71
CA GLN A 187 -2.22 13.09 33.92
C GLN A 187 -1.03 13.60 34.73
N LEU A 188 -0.97 14.92 34.93
CA LEU A 188 -0.04 15.50 35.88
C LEU A 188 -0.34 14.83 37.25
N PRO A 189 0.70 14.40 37.98
CA PRO A 189 0.50 14.00 39.36
C PRO A 189 -0.18 15.15 40.12
N PRO A 190 -1.09 14.86 41.07
CA PRO A 190 -1.72 15.89 41.87
C PRO A 190 -0.64 16.73 42.56
N PRO A 191 -0.85 18.05 42.72
CA PRO A 191 0.12 18.91 43.39
C PRO A 191 0.35 18.41 44.81
N ASP A 192 1.63 18.28 45.20
CA ASP A 192 2.03 17.88 46.55
C ASP A 192 1.35 18.78 47.59
N SER A 193 0.57 18.16 48.47
CA SER A 193 -0.07 18.81 49.61
C SER A 193 0.93 18.99 50.76
N THR A 194 1.98 19.79 50.53
CA THR A 194 2.87 20.26 51.61
C THR A 194 3.16 21.74 51.42
N ALA A 195 2.16 22.57 51.69
CA ALA A 195 2.33 23.99 52.00
C ALA A 195 1.51 24.28 53.25
N GLY A 196 2.17 24.19 54.40
CA GLY A 196 1.59 24.44 55.71
C GLY A 196 2.66 25.00 56.63
N SER A 197 3.02 26.26 56.43
CA SER A 197 3.65 27.10 57.45
C SER A 197 3.47 28.57 57.02
N GLU A 198 2.46 29.21 57.59
CA GLU A 198 2.28 30.67 57.54
C GLU A 198 3.47 31.37 58.21
N PRO A 199 3.91 32.55 57.73
CA PRO A 199 4.91 33.34 58.44
C PRO A 199 4.25 34.11 59.60
N GLU A 200 4.84 33.99 60.80
CA GLU A 200 4.51 34.82 61.97
C GLU A 200 4.72 36.31 61.65
N ILE A 201 3.67 37.10 61.83
CA ILE A 201 3.72 38.56 61.80
C ILE A 201 4.26 39.03 63.15
N VAL A 202 5.45 39.64 63.15
CA VAL A 202 6.01 40.31 64.33
C VAL A 202 5.47 41.74 64.40
N GLU A 203 4.60 42.01 65.39
CA GLU A 203 4.17 43.37 65.74
C GLU A 203 5.34 44.14 66.39
N ILE A 204 5.79 45.20 65.73
CA ILE A 204 6.71 46.19 66.31
C ILE A 204 5.85 47.29 66.94
N ILE A 205 5.85 47.35 68.27
CA ILE A 205 5.23 48.43 69.05
C ILE A 205 6.25 49.58 69.16
N GLU A 206 5.95 50.73 68.57
CA GLU A 206 6.64 52.01 68.86
C GLU A 206 6.12 52.61 70.18
N PRO A 207 6.98 53.18 71.05
CA PRO A 207 6.53 53.96 72.19
C PRO A 207 6.35 55.44 71.81
N ALA A 208 5.23 56.00 72.27
CA ALA A 208 4.84 57.40 72.11
C ALA A 208 5.70 58.38 72.94
N ASP A 209 5.85 59.58 72.38
CA ASP A 209 6.58 60.77 72.86
C ASP A 209 6.46 61.11 74.36
N ARG A 210 7.60 61.57 74.92
CA ARG A 210 7.72 62.84 75.67
C ARG A 210 9.18 63.30 75.80
#